data_AF-A0A2V8P600-F1
#
_entry.id   AF-A0A2V8P600-F1
#
_cell.length_a   1.000
_cell.length_b   1.000
_cell.length_c   1.000
_cell.angle_alpha   90.00
_cell.angle_beta   90.00
_cell.angle_gamma   90.00
#
_symmetry.space_group_name_H-M   'P 1'
#
loop_
_entity.id
_entity.type
_entity.pdbx_description
1 polymer ?
#
loop_
_entity_poly.entity_id
_entity_poly.type
_entity_poly.pdbx_seq_one_letter_code
_entity_poly.pdbx_strand_id
1 'polypeptide(L)'
;MLQIYEDKSQLLWIGIFITGLVGSWLSRKRSQWISLGSALIMSAPFAWPMIYLFYDQDSSERAERLLALWPLILIISLVLTILTMKQRRVRSLILPFVLLATINGAFMSQQLWGSTYALWPLFIILSAEIIVSLSILLKERLWTLLPLTVTIVLSLLISGAFYIRSHERLDYANLDEGVLTKSTLPQLKGMATRGAWLPNFEELVRYTEREIPRDNGILIIPGEDLFYYTTGRRPLFPVLSFDHTVNPYSPQEILKLARDRNIRWLIVKQDLQDEDEELEKERDALTEALEEDFEQVESLKNYDVYRRTETKR
;
A
#
# COMPACT_ATOMS: atom_id res chain seq x y z
N MET A 1 7.96 6.69 -0.78
CA MET A 1 7.00 7.79 -1.02
C MET A 1 7.54 9.19 -0.70
N LEU A 2 8.08 9.48 0.51
CA LEU A 2 8.57 10.85 0.79
C LEU A 2 9.75 11.30 -0.09
N GLN A 3 10.56 10.37 -0.61
CA GLN A 3 11.62 10.67 -1.58
C GLN A 3 11.13 11.40 -2.84
N ILE A 4 9.84 11.29 -3.20
CA ILE A 4 9.26 12.02 -4.33
C ILE A 4 9.40 13.55 -4.14
N TYR A 5 9.39 14.02 -2.89
CA TYR A 5 9.58 15.45 -2.57
C TYR A 5 11.03 15.91 -2.68
N GLU A 6 11.99 14.99 -2.72
CA GLU A 6 13.42 15.29 -2.87
C GLU A 6 13.86 15.39 -4.35
N ASP A 7 13.03 14.90 -5.28
CA ASP A 7 13.33 14.95 -6.70
C ASP A 7 13.33 16.39 -7.23
N LYS A 8 14.51 16.84 -7.68
CA LYS A 8 14.72 18.17 -8.27
C LYS A 8 13.88 18.39 -9.53
N SER A 9 13.48 17.32 -10.23
CA SER A 9 12.61 17.41 -11.41
C SER A 9 11.27 18.08 -11.09
N GLN A 10 10.81 18.01 -9.84
CA GLN A 10 9.56 18.66 -9.40
C GLN A 10 9.58 20.17 -9.59
N LEU A 11 10.72 20.83 -9.30
CA LEU A 11 10.86 22.27 -9.48
C LEU A 11 10.76 22.67 -10.96
N LEU A 12 11.31 21.83 -11.84
CA LEU A 12 11.20 22.01 -13.29
C LEU A 12 9.74 21.89 -13.74
N TRP A 13 9.02 20.86 -13.28
CA TRP A 13 7.62 20.67 -13.65
C TRP A 13 6.71 21.79 -13.15
N ILE A 14 6.94 22.29 -11.92
CA ILE A 14 6.24 23.46 -11.38
C ILE A 14 6.54 24.69 -12.24
N GLY A 15 7.81 24.94 -12.58
CA GLY A 15 8.22 26.06 -13.42
C GLY A 15 7.59 26.02 -14.82
N ILE A 16 7.57 24.86 -15.46
CA ILE A 16 6.92 24.63 -16.76
C ILE A 16 5.41 24.93 -16.67
N PHE A 17 4.73 24.39 -15.66
CA PHE A 17 3.30 24.62 -15.48
C PHE A 17 2.99 26.10 -15.24
N ILE A 18 3.74 26.78 -14.36
CA ILE A 18 3.57 28.22 -14.10
C ILE A 18 3.81 29.05 -15.37
N THR A 19 4.81 28.69 -16.18
CA THR A 19 5.10 29.36 -17.44
C THR A 19 3.91 29.29 -18.40
N GLY A 20 3.31 28.10 -18.54
CA GLY A 20 2.08 27.94 -19.32
C GLY A 20 0.92 28.75 -18.72
N LEU A 21 0.74 28.72 -17.39
CA LEU A 21 -0.32 29.49 -16.72
C LEU A 21 -0.20 31.00 -16.97
N VAL A 22 1.01 31.55 -16.84
CA VAL A 22 1.30 32.98 -17.10
C VAL A 22 1.09 33.30 -18.58
N GLY A 23 1.52 32.42 -19.49
CA GLY A 23 1.28 32.55 -20.93
C GLY A 23 -0.20 32.63 -21.28
N SER A 24 -1.03 31.73 -20.71
CA SER A 24 -2.50 31.78 -20.86
C SER A 24 -3.08 33.06 -20.26
N TRP A 25 -2.61 33.48 -19.08
CA TRP A 25 -3.06 34.71 -18.43
C TRP A 25 -2.80 35.97 -19.27
N LEU A 26 -1.61 36.10 -19.85
CA LEU A 26 -1.22 37.23 -20.70
C LEU A 26 -1.92 37.21 -22.07
N SER A 27 -2.26 36.02 -22.57
CA SER A 27 -2.85 35.85 -23.91
C SER A 27 -4.37 35.98 -23.97
N ARG A 28 -5.06 36.17 -22.83
CA ARG A 28 -6.53 36.29 -22.70
C ARG A 28 -7.24 37.16 -23.74
N LYS A 29 -6.56 38.15 -24.32
CA LYS A 29 -7.12 39.10 -25.31
C LYS A 29 -6.43 39.12 -26.67
N ARG A 30 -5.35 38.35 -26.90
CA ARG A 30 -4.43 38.61 -28.04
C ARG A 30 -4.33 37.49 -29.08
N SER A 31 -4.31 36.21 -28.71
CA SER A 31 -4.16 35.13 -29.71
C SER A 31 -4.54 33.75 -29.18
N GLN A 32 -5.37 33.02 -29.92
CA GLN A 32 -5.73 31.63 -29.63
C GLN A 32 -4.52 30.69 -29.69
N TRP A 33 -3.56 30.95 -30.58
CA TRP A 33 -2.36 30.13 -30.73
C TRP A 33 -1.44 30.20 -29.50
N ILE A 34 -1.35 31.37 -28.88
CA ILE A 34 -0.54 31.52 -27.66
C ILE A 34 -1.20 30.79 -26.49
N SER A 35 -2.53 30.87 -26.37
CA SER A 35 -3.27 30.12 -25.34
C SER A 35 -3.18 28.61 -25.57
N LEU A 36 -3.25 28.14 -26.83
CA LEU A 36 -3.03 26.74 -27.18
C LEU A 36 -1.60 26.27 -26.83
N GLY A 37 -0.58 27.04 -27.21
CA GLY A 37 0.81 26.74 -26.86
C GLY A 37 1.02 26.72 -25.35
N SER A 38 0.39 27.65 -24.62
CA SER A 38 0.43 27.71 -23.17
C SER A 38 -0.23 26.48 -22.52
N ALA A 39 -1.35 26.02 -23.06
CA ALA A 39 -2.01 24.79 -22.63
C ALA A 39 -1.13 23.56 -22.85
N LEU A 40 -0.47 23.46 -24.02
CA LEU A 40 0.48 22.37 -24.31
C LEU A 40 1.68 22.39 -23.35
N ILE A 41 2.19 23.56 -22.99
CA ILE A 41 3.25 23.71 -21.98
C ILE A 41 2.76 23.23 -20.61
N MET A 42 1.55 23.63 -20.18
CA MET A 42 0.96 23.13 -18.92
C MET A 42 0.71 21.61 -18.93
N SER A 43 0.44 21.03 -20.10
CA SER A 43 0.26 19.59 -20.28
C SER A 43 1.55 18.78 -20.13
N ALA A 44 2.72 19.40 -20.30
CA ALA A 44 3.99 18.67 -20.40
C ALA A 44 4.29 17.74 -19.20
N PRO A 45 4.07 18.13 -17.93
CA PRO A 45 4.27 17.23 -16.79
C PRO A 45 3.39 15.98 -16.86
N PHE A 46 2.17 16.07 -17.42
CA PHE A 46 1.25 14.94 -17.56
C PHE A 46 1.55 14.09 -18.79
N ALA A 47 2.08 14.71 -19.85
CA ALA A 47 2.53 14.00 -21.04
C ALA A 47 3.79 13.16 -20.76
N TRP A 48 4.65 13.63 -19.86
CA TRP A 48 5.92 12.96 -19.57
C TRP A 48 5.76 11.50 -19.10
N PRO A 49 4.91 11.17 -18.11
CA PRO A 49 4.65 9.77 -17.76
C PRO A 49 4.26 8.94 -18.97
N MET A 50 3.36 9.42 -19.85
CA MET A 50 2.97 8.69 -21.06
C MET A 50 4.13 8.44 -22.02
N ILE A 51 4.97 9.45 -22.25
CA ILE A 51 6.14 9.33 -23.14
C ILE A 51 7.13 8.33 -22.54
N TYR A 52 7.33 8.39 -21.23
CA TYR A 52 8.22 7.49 -20.51
C TYR A 52 7.76 6.03 -20.60
N LEU A 53 6.45 5.76 -20.70
CA LEU A 53 5.92 4.39 -20.94
C LEU A 53 6.49 3.73 -22.20
N PHE A 54 6.91 4.52 -23.19
CA PHE A 54 7.52 4.01 -24.43
C PHE A 54 9.04 3.88 -24.34
N TYR A 55 9.66 4.47 -23.32
CA TYR A 55 11.09 4.41 -23.09
C TYR A 55 11.46 3.23 -22.17
N ASP A 56 10.65 3.00 -21.13
CA ASP A 56 10.93 1.98 -20.12
C ASP A 56 9.92 0.82 -20.12
N GLN A 57 10.44 -0.40 -20.06
CA GLN A 57 9.65 -1.62 -20.10
C GLN A 57 9.20 -2.10 -18.72
N ASP A 58 9.83 -1.64 -17.64
CA ASP A 58 9.41 -1.97 -16.27
C ASP A 58 8.03 -1.37 -15.99
N SER A 59 7.09 -2.16 -15.45
CA SER A 59 5.75 -1.67 -15.12
C SER A 59 5.68 -0.90 -13.81
N SER A 60 6.57 -1.23 -12.86
CA SER A 60 6.59 -0.63 -11.53
C SER A 60 7.02 0.85 -11.58
N GLU A 61 8.09 1.15 -12.33
CA GLU A 61 8.54 2.52 -12.58
C GLU A 61 7.43 3.41 -13.17
N ARG A 62 6.49 2.84 -13.93
CA ARG A 62 5.45 3.60 -14.63
C ARG A 62 4.41 4.18 -13.68
N ALA A 63 3.99 3.40 -12.70
CA ALA A 63 3.09 3.88 -11.65
C ALA A 63 3.81 4.94 -10.80
N GLU A 64 5.09 4.74 -10.50
CA GLU A 64 5.92 5.70 -9.77
C GLU A 64 6.06 7.04 -10.48
N ARG A 65 6.24 7.07 -11.81
CA ARG A 65 6.28 8.35 -12.56
C ARG A 65 4.97 9.12 -12.50
N LEU A 66 3.82 8.43 -12.47
CA LEU A 66 2.54 9.09 -12.28
C LEU A 66 2.37 9.57 -10.83
N LEU A 67 2.85 8.79 -9.85
CA LEU A 67 2.93 9.22 -8.45
C LEU A 67 3.85 10.44 -8.27
N ALA A 68 4.89 10.58 -9.10
CA ALA A 68 5.75 11.75 -9.07
C ALA A 68 5.01 13.06 -9.39
N LEU A 69 3.80 13.03 -9.97
CA LEU A 69 3.02 14.25 -10.19
C LEU A 69 2.30 14.77 -8.94
N TRP A 70 2.29 14.01 -7.84
CA TRP A 70 1.58 14.40 -6.62
C TRP A 70 2.01 15.75 -6.04
N PRO A 71 3.32 16.03 -5.82
CA PRO A 71 3.73 17.32 -5.27
C PRO A 71 3.27 18.50 -6.14
N LEU A 72 3.47 18.39 -7.46
CA LEU A 72 3.03 19.37 -8.45
C LEU A 72 1.53 19.66 -8.32
N ILE A 73 0.71 18.61 -8.32
CA ILE A 73 -0.74 18.69 -8.30
C ILE A 73 -1.26 19.25 -6.96
N LEU A 74 -0.66 18.84 -5.83
CA LEU A 74 -0.99 19.38 -4.52
C LEU A 74 -0.69 20.89 -4.43
N ILE A 75 0.49 21.32 -4.87
CA ILE A 75 0.91 22.72 -4.84
C ILE A 75 0.01 23.56 -5.74
N ILE A 76 -0.22 23.13 -6.99
CA ILE A 76 -1.05 23.87 -7.95
C ILE A 76 -2.49 23.95 -7.46
N SER A 77 -3.09 22.86 -6.99
CA SER A 77 -4.47 22.87 -6.49
C SER A 77 -4.62 23.80 -5.29
N LEU A 78 -3.67 23.79 -4.35
CA LEU A 78 -3.67 24.71 -3.20
C LEU A 78 -3.62 26.18 -3.67
N VAL A 79 -2.66 26.52 -4.52
CA VAL A 79 -2.49 27.89 -5.03
C VAL A 79 -3.74 28.34 -5.79
N LEU A 80 -4.25 27.52 -6.71
CA LEU A 80 -5.42 27.85 -7.49
C LEU A 80 -6.70 27.96 -6.64
N THR A 81 -6.85 27.10 -5.63
CA THR A 81 -7.96 27.19 -4.67
C THR A 81 -7.94 28.54 -3.95
N ILE A 82 -6.77 28.96 -3.46
CA ILE A 82 -6.60 30.26 -2.78
C ILE A 82 -6.93 31.42 -3.75
N LEU A 83 -6.40 31.38 -4.98
CA LEU A 83 -6.61 32.43 -5.97
C LEU A 83 -8.06 32.55 -6.44
N THR A 84 -8.80 31.44 -6.50
CA THR A 84 -10.20 31.40 -6.96
C THR A 84 -11.22 31.43 -5.81
N MET A 85 -10.76 31.49 -4.56
CA MET A 85 -11.59 31.37 -3.37
C MET A 85 -12.79 32.34 -3.36
N LYS A 86 -12.56 33.61 -3.74
CA LYS A 86 -13.61 34.66 -3.77
C LYS A 86 -14.70 34.42 -4.81
N GLN A 87 -14.45 33.55 -5.79
CA GLN A 87 -15.33 33.29 -6.93
C GLN A 87 -16.11 31.98 -6.77
N ARG A 88 -15.87 31.23 -5.69
CA ARG A 88 -16.46 29.92 -5.43
C ARG A 88 -17.61 29.99 -4.43
N ARG A 89 -18.55 29.05 -4.55
CA ARG A 89 -19.57 28.79 -3.51
C ARG A 89 -18.91 28.07 -2.33
N VAL A 90 -19.42 28.29 -1.11
CA VAL A 90 -18.85 27.76 0.15
C VAL A 90 -18.57 26.25 0.11
N ARG A 91 -19.49 25.43 -0.43
CA ARG A 91 -19.28 23.97 -0.53
C ARG A 91 -18.13 23.59 -1.45
N SER A 92 -17.96 24.30 -2.56
CA SER A 92 -16.87 24.11 -3.54
C SER A 92 -15.52 24.66 -3.06
N LEU A 93 -15.54 25.45 -1.97
CA LEU A 93 -14.36 26.05 -1.36
C LEU A 93 -13.74 25.11 -0.32
N ILE A 94 -14.55 24.36 0.41
CA ILE A 94 -14.07 23.43 1.46
C ILE A 94 -13.46 22.16 0.86
N LEU A 95 -14.02 21.66 -0.24
CA LEU A 95 -13.63 20.38 -0.84
C LEU A 95 -12.12 20.25 -1.10
N PRO A 96 -11.43 21.21 -1.75
CA PRO A 96 -9.99 21.08 -2.00
C PRO A 96 -9.18 20.95 -0.70
N PHE A 97 -9.52 21.68 0.36
CA PHE A 97 -8.82 21.58 1.64
C PHE A 97 -9.03 20.23 2.33
N VAL A 98 -10.27 19.69 2.27
CA VAL A 98 -10.55 18.33 2.77
C VAL A 98 -9.76 17.30 1.96
N LEU A 99 -9.71 17.42 0.63
CA LEU A 99 -8.93 16.52 -0.21
C LEU A 99 -7.44 16.60 0.13
N LEU A 100 -6.87 17.81 0.22
CA LEU A 100 -5.47 18.02 0.57
C LEU A 100 -5.14 17.41 1.95
N ALA A 101 -6.00 17.60 2.95
CA ALA A 101 -5.82 17.01 4.27
C ALA A 101 -5.89 15.48 4.24
N THR A 102 -6.88 14.91 3.56
CA THR A 102 -7.03 13.46 3.39
C THR A 102 -5.86 12.84 2.64
N ILE A 103 -5.37 13.48 1.58
CA ILE A 103 -4.22 13.00 0.80
C ILE A 103 -2.94 13.01 1.65
N ASN A 104 -2.69 14.08 2.41
CA ASN A 104 -1.55 14.13 3.32
C ASN A 104 -1.64 13.04 4.40
N GLY A 105 -2.83 12.83 4.99
CA GLY A 105 -3.07 11.73 5.92
C GLY A 105 -2.77 10.36 5.30
N ALA A 106 -3.23 10.14 4.07
CA ALA A 106 -2.97 8.91 3.33
C ALA A 106 -1.48 8.71 2.99
N PHE A 107 -0.74 9.77 2.65
CA PHE A 107 0.70 9.67 2.41
C PHE A 107 1.49 9.36 3.68
N MET A 108 1.10 9.94 4.82
CA MET A 108 1.70 9.59 6.10
C MET A 108 1.45 8.11 6.46
N SER A 109 0.26 7.57 6.15
CA SER A 109 -0.01 6.14 6.36
C SER A 109 0.71 5.21 5.36
N GLN A 110 1.17 5.72 4.23
CA GLN A 110 1.83 4.91 3.19
C GLN A 110 3.26 4.49 3.49
N GLN A 111 3.87 5.00 4.56
CA GLN A 111 5.16 4.51 5.06
C GLN A 111 5.08 3.10 5.66
N LEU A 112 3.88 2.51 5.73
CA LEU A 112 3.58 1.24 6.40
C LEU A 112 3.08 0.15 5.44
N TRP A 113 3.59 0.02 4.20
CA TRP A 113 3.24 -1.04 3.19
C TRP A 113 2.55 -0.59 1.87
N GLY A 114 2.71 0.66 1.43
CA GLY A 114 2.37 1.01 0.03
C GLY A 114 0.89 0.85 -0.38
N SER A 115 -0.02 0.88 0.60
CA SER A 115 -1.47 0.82 0.39
C SER A 115 -1.96 2.12 -0.28
N THR A 116 -2.32 2.06 -1.57
CA THR A 116 -2.74 3.24 -2.38
C THR A 116 -4.24 3.30 -2.64
N TYR A 117 -5.07 2.51 -1.97
CA TYR A 117 -6.46 2.22 -2.39
C TYR A 117 -7.36 3.46 -2.57
N ALA A 118 -7.09 4.57 -1.88
CA ALA A 118 -7.87 5.81 -2.04
C ALA A 118 -7.16 6.92 -2.84
N LEU A 119 -5.85 6.78 -3.13
CA LEU A 119 -5.08 7.87 -3.71
C LEU A 119 -5.49 8.21 -5.14
N TRP A 120 -5.71 7.22 -5.99
CA TRP A 120 -6.05 7.46 -7.40
C TRP A 120 -7.39 8.19 -7.59
N PRO A 121 -8.50 7.81 -6.91
CA PRO A 121 -9.72 8.61 -6.92
C PRO A 121 -9.49 10.06 -6.45
N LEU A 122 -8.70 10.26 -5.38
CA LEU A 122 -8.37 11.61 -4.88
C LEU A 122 -7.58 12.42 -5.91
N PHE A 123 -6.64 11.79 -6.63
CA PHE A 123 -5.87 12.40 -7.71
C PHE A 123 -6.77 12.90 -8.84
N ILE A 124 -7.73 12.07 -9.26
CA ILE A 124 -8.68 12.39 -10.33
C ILE A 124 -9.53 13.59 -9.92
N ILE A 125 -10.05 13.58 -8.69
CA ILE A 125 -10.86 14.69 -8.17
C ILE A 125 -10.02 15.99 -8.09
N LEU A 126 -8.77 15.91 -7.64
CA LEU A 126 -7.89 17.08 -7.54
C LEU A 126 -7.51 17.64 -8.93
N SER A 127 -7.29 16.77 -9.91
CA SER A 127 -7.03 17.18 -11.29
C SER A 127 -8.24 17.86 -11.92
N ALA A 128 -9.45 17.33 -11.68
CA ALA A 128 -10.69 17.98 -12.10
C ALA A 128 -10.87 19.35 -11.42
N GLU A 129 -10.53 19.45 -10.14
CA GLU A 129 -10.53 20.71 -9.38
C GLU A 129 -9.60 21.74 -9.99
N ILE A 130 -8.38 21.35 -10.38
CA ILE A 130 -7.41 22.22 -11.06
C ILE A 130 -8.00 22.72 -12.39
N ILE A 131 -8.58 21.86 -13.22
CA ILE A 131 -9.17 22.25 -14.51
C ILE A 131 -10.31 23.27 -14.28
N VAL A 132 -11.18 23.02 -13.31
CA VAL A 132 -12.26 23.94 -12.94
C VAL A 132 -11.70 25.27 -12.44
N SER A 133 -10.72 25.24 -11.54
CA SER A 133 -9.99 26.42 -11.04
C SER A 133 -9.40 27.25 -12.17
N LEU A 134 -8.71 26.61 -13.12
CA LEU A 134 -8.11 27.27 -14.26
C LEU A 134 -9.16 27.92 -15.15
N SER A 135 -10.28 27.24 -15.41
CA SER A 135 -11.39 27.80 -16.20
C SER A 135 -11.94 29.09 -15.59
N ILE A 136 -12.12 29.10 -14.26
CA ILE A 136 -12.61 30.25 -13.51
C ILE A 136 -11.57 31.37 -13.54
N LEU A 137 -10.33 31.04 -13.15
CA LEU A 137 -9.25 32.02 -13.02
C LEU A 137 -9.02 32.72 -14.34
N LEU A 138 -8.79 31.93 -15.41
CA LEU A 138 -8.38 32.40 -16.71
C LEU A 138 -9.52 32.93 -17.59
N LYS A 139 -10.79 32.68 -17.22
CA LYS A 139 -11.97 32.99 -18.04
C LYS A 139 -11.85 32.40 -19.45
N GLU A 140 -11.19 31.26 -19.54
CA GLU A 140 -10.82 30.62 -20.80
C GLU A 140 -12.03 29.93 -21.45
N ARG A 141 -11.95 29.77 -22.77
CA ARG A 141 -12.95 29.01 -23.54
C ARG A 141 -12.58 27.53 -23.52
N LEU A 142 -13.57 26.65 -23.71
CA LEU A 142 -13.40 25.19 -23.69
C LEU A 142 -12.18 24.69 -24.50
N TRP A 143 -11.93 25.28 -25.66
CA TRP A 143 -10.87 24.89 -26.61
C TRP A 143 -9.45 25.02 -26.09
N THR A 144 -9.22 25.86 -25.08
CA THR A 144 -7.87 26.12 -24.57
C THR A 144 -7.53 25.23 -23.37
N LEU A 145 -8.54 24.77 -22.62
CA LEU A 145 -8.37 23.75 -21.58
C LEU A 145 -8.49 22.32 -22.11
N LEU A 146 -9.02 22.15 -23.32
CA LEU A 146 -9.18 20.85 -23.96
C LEU A 146 -7.85 20.09 -24.08
N PRO A 147 -6.73 20.68 -24.56
CA PRO A 147 -5.46 19.96 -24.65
C PRO A 147 -4.98 19.45 -23.29
N LEU A 148 -5.04 20.30 -22.26
CA LEU A 148 -4.68 19.92 -20.88
C LEU A 148 -5.52 18.76 -20.37
N THR A 149 -6.84 18.89 -20.51
CA THR A 149 -7.80 17.87 -20.06
C THR A 149 -7.56 16.55 -20.79
N VAL A 150 -7.40 16.58 -22.11
CA VAL A 150 -7.13 15.40 -22.93
C VAL A 150 -5.81 14.75 -22.54
N THR A 151 -4.74 15.52 -22.36
CA THR A 151 -3.44 14.97 -21.93
C THR A 151 -3.55 14.30 -20.55
N ILE A 152 -4.22 14.93 -19.58
CA ILE A 152 -4.42 14.34 -18.24
C ILE A 152 -5.20 13.02 -18.34
N VAL A 153 -6.31 13.02 -19.09
CA VAL A 153 -7.16 11.83 -19.25
C VAL A 153 -6.39 10.71 -19.96
N LEU A 154 -5.68 11.00 -21.04
CA LEU A 154 -4.86 10.01 -21.75
C LEU A 154 -3.76 9.48 -20.84
N SER A 155 -3.13 10.34 -20.03
CA SER A 155 -2.08 9.93 -19.10
C SER A 155 -2.60 8.93 -18.08
N LEU A 156 -3.74 9.24 -17.46
CA LEU A 156 -4.40 8.36 -16.50
C LEU A 156 -4.87 7.05 -17.13
N LEU A 157 -5.47 7.09 -18.33
CA LEU A 157 -5.97 5.90 -19.01
C LEU A 157 -4.84 4.98 -19.45
N ILE A 158 -3.79 5.53 -20.05
CA ILE A 158 -2.67 4.71 -20.55
C ILE A 158 -1.91 4.14 -19.36
N SER A 159 -1.43 4.96 -18.42
CA SER A 159 -0.72 4.47 -17.24
C SER A 159 -1.57 3.52 -16.41
N GLY A 160 -2.85 3.83 -16.21
CA GLY A 160 -3.79 2.96 -15.49
C GLY A 160 -4.05 1.62 -16.18
N ALA A 161 -4.16 1.61 -17.51
CA ALA A 161 -4.34 0.37 -18.27
C ALA A 161 -3.10 -0.53 -18.19
N PHE A 162 -1.90 0.04 -18.28
CA PHE A 162 -0.66 -0.72 -18.09
C PHE A 162 -0.53 -1.24 -16.65
N TYR A 163 -0.88 -0.43 -15.65
CA TYR A 163 -0.87 -0.82 -14.25
C TYR A 163 -1.86 -1.97 -13.95
N ILE A 164 -3.07 -1.91 -14.49
CA ILE A 164 -4.03 -3.01 -14.36
C ILE A 164 -3.51 -4.27 -15.07
N ARG A 165 -2.88 -4.10 -16.23
CA ARG A 165 -2.34 -5.21 -17.03
C ARG A 165 -1.12 -5.87 -16.39
N SER A 166 -0.29 -5.17 -15.62
CA SER A 166 0.87 -5.77 -14.97
C SER A 166 0.47 -6.73 -13.84
N HIS A 167 -0.77 -6.65 -13.35
CA HIS A 167 -1.25 -7.44 -12.22
C HIS A 167 -0.41 -7.27 -10.94
N GLU A 168 0.37 -6.18 -10.81
CA GLU A 168 1.25 -5.93 -9.66
C GLU A 168 0.53 -6.04 -8.30
N ARG A 169 -0.76 -5.69 -8.28
CA ARG A 169 -1.61 -5.81 -7.07
C ARG A 169 -2.05 -7.24 -6.75
N LEU A 170 -1.68 -8.22 -7.56
CA LEU A 170 -1.90 -9.63 -7.33
C LEU A 170 -0.58 -10.37 -7.17
N ASP A 171 0.58 -9.70 -7.26
CA ASP A 171 1.89 -10.35 -7.14
C ASP A 171 2.11 -10.97 -5.76
N TYR A 172 1.49 -10.42 -4.70
CA TYR A 172 1.49 -11.04 -3.37
C TYR A 172 0.66 -12.34 -3.31
N ALA A 173 -0.24 -12.55 -4.28
CA ALA A 173 -1.05 -13.75 -4.32
C ALA A 173 -0.30 -14.81 -5.15
N ASN A 174 0.00 -15.93 -4.51
CA ASN A 174 0.59 -17.05 -5.22
C ASN A 174 -0.47 -17.74 -6.11
N LEU A 175 -0.54 -17.32 -7.37
CA LEU A 175 -1.56 -17.75 -8.34
C LEU A 175 -1.11 -18.89 -9.28
N ASP A 176 0.18 -19.21 -9.28
CA ASP A 176 0.78 -20.12 -10.27
C ASP A 176 1.48 -21.33 -9.64
N GLU A 177 1.80 -21.30 -8.34
CA GLU A 177 2.56 -22.38 -7.71
C GLU A 177 1.67 -23.52 -7.20
N GLY A 178 1.88 -24.73 -7.75
CA GLY A 178 1.26 -25.95 -7.25
C GLY A 178 -0.22 -26.13 -7.62
N VAL A 179 -0.82 -27.19 -7.05
CA VAL A 179 -2.20 -27.60 -7.35
C VAL A 179 -3.18 -26.76 -6.55
N LEU A 180 -4.31 -26.40 -7.17
CA LEU A 180 -5.41 -25.75 -6.46
C LEU A 180 -6.00 -26.69 -5.41
N THR A 181 -5.87 -26.33 -4.14
CA THR A 181 -6.43 -27.06 -3.00
C THR A 181 -7.61 -26.29 -2.42
N LYS A 182 -8.57 -27.02 -1.85
CA LYS A 182 -9.76 -26.45 -1.20
C LYS A 182 -9.74 -26.82 0.27
N SER A 183 -10.21 -25.90 1.11
CA SER A 183 -10.28 -26.19 2.53
C SER A 183 -11.32 -27.28 2.83
N THR A 184 -10.95 -28.20 3.72
CA THR A 184 -11.82 -29.20 4.35
C THR A 184 -12.38 -28.72 5.69
N LEU A 185 -11.86 -27.63 6.26
CA LEU A 185 -12.35 -27.04 7.51
C LEU A 185 -13.71 -26.34 7.29
N PRO A 186 -14.73 -26.62 8.10
CA PRO A 186 -16.03 -25.96 7.99
C PRO A 186 -15.96 -24.42 8.06
N GLN A 187 -15.06 -23.89 8.88
CA GLN A 187 -14.86 -22.46 9.12
C GLN A 187 -14.33 -21.72 7.88
N LEU A 188 -13.61 -22.43 7.01
CA LEU A 188 -13.02 -21.91 5.78
C LEU A 188 -13.75 -22.43 4.53
N LYS A 189 -15.02 -22.81 4.67
CA LYS A 189 -15.82 -23.34 3.56
C LYS A 189 -15.82 -22.36 2.38
N GLY A 190 -15.39 -22.85 1.22
CA GLY A 190 -15.30 -22.07 -0.01
C GLY A 190 -13.92 -21.46 -0.27
N MET A 191 -13.00 -21.50 0.70
CA MET A 191 -11.62 -21.08 0.50
C MET A 191 -10.86 -22.08 -0.38
N ALA A 192 -10.12 -21.55 -1.35
CA ALA A 192 -9.24 -22.31 -2.21
C ALA A 192 -7.96 -21.51 -2.47
N THR A 193 -6.82 -22.17 -2.44
CA THR A 193 -5.53 -21.57 -2.80
C THR A 193 -4.68 -22.62 -3.49
N ARG A 194 -3.71 -22.20 -4.30
CA ARG A 194 -2.75 -23.14 -4.89
C ARG A 194 -1.60 -23.42 -3.92
N GLY A 195 -0.94 -24.55 -4.10
CA GLY A 195 0.21 -24.93 -3.30
C GLY A 195 -0.17 -25.60 -1.97
N ALA A 196 0.82 -25.70 -1.07
CA ALA A 196 0.71 -26.47 0.17
C ALA A 196 0.13 -25.68 1.35
N TRP A 197 -0.15 -24.38 1.18
CA TRP A 197 -0.56 -23.47 2.25
C TRP A 197 -1.77 -23.97 3.05
N LEU A 198 -2.89 -24.26 2.35
CA LEU A 198 -4.10 -24.76 3.00
C LEU A 198 -3.89 -26.15 3.63
N PRO A 199 -3.38 -27.17 2.90
CA PRO A 199 -3.12 -28.48 3.50
C PRO A 199 -2.25 -28.43 4.76
N ASN A 200 -1.17 -27.65 4.75
CA ASN A 200 -0.25 -27.53 5.88
C ASN A 200 -0.93 -26.79 7.05
N PHE A 201 -1.68 -25.72 6.78
CA PHE A 201 -2.46 -25.04 7.82
C PHE A 201 -3.52 -25.96 8.45
N GLU A 202 -4.21 -26.77 7.66
CA GLU A 202 -5.19 -27.70 8.23
C GLU A 202 -4.56 -28.85 9.02
N GLU A 203 -3.35 -29.27 8.67
CA GLU A 203 -2.55 -30.20 9.47
C GLU A 203 -2.24 -29.58 10.84
N LEU A 204 -1.81 -28.33 10.89
CA LEU A 204 -1.61 -27.59 12.14
C LEU A 204 -2.90 -27.52 12.99
N VAL A 205 -4.03 -27.16 12.38
CA VAL A 205 -5.33 -27.08 13.08
C VAL A 205 -5.70 -28.45 13.65
N ARG A 206 -5.58 -29.52 12.86
CA ARG A 206 -5.91 -30.89 13.30
C ARG A 206 -4.96 -31.38 14.40
N TYR A 207 -3.67 -31.09 14.28
CA TYR A 207 -2.68 -31.40 15.32
C TYR A 207 -3.04 -30.69 16.63
N THR A 208 -3.29 -29.38 16.57
CA THR A 208 -3.60 -28.57 17.74
C THR A 208 -4.85 -29.07 18.46
N GLU A 209 -5.91 -29.43 17.72
CA GLU A 209 -7.14 -29.96 18.33
C GLU A 209 -6.95 -31.34 18.97
N ARG A 210 -5.97 -32.11 18.51
CA ARG A 210 -5.68 -33.46 19.03
C ARG A 210 -4.72 -33.44 20.22
N GLU A 211 -3.65 -32.67 20.14
CA GLU A 211 -2.50 -32.75 21.06
C GLU A 211 -2.44 -31.63 22.10
N ILE A 212 -3.02 -30.45 21.79
CA ILE A 212 -2.87 -29.26 22.64
C ILE A 212 -4.18 -29.01 23.39
N PRO A 213 -4.20 -29.03 24.74
CA PRO A 213 -5.38 -28.68 25.52
C PRO A 213 -5.95 -27.31 25.13
N ARG A 214 -7.28 -27.18 25.10
CA ARG A 214 -7.96 -25.97 24.57
C ARG A 214 -7.72 -24.71 25.38
N ASP A 215 -7.43 -24.86 26.66
CA ASP A 215 -7.16 -23.80 27.64
C ASP A 215 -5.68 -23.40 27.69
N ASN A 216 -4.79 -24.16 27.06
CA ASN A 216 -3.38 -23.80 27.02
C ASN A 216 -3.12 -22.61 26.08
N GLY A 217 -2.26 -21.70 26.54
CA GLY A 217 -1.75 -20.61 25.72
C GLY A 217 -0.78 -21.10 24.64
N ILE A 218 -0.99 -20.59 23.42
CA ILE A 218 -0.19 -20.89 22.24
C ILE A 218 0.41 -19.57 21.73
N LEU A 219 1.72 -19.58 21.49
CA LEU A 219 2.42 -18.57 20.71
C LEU A 219 2.70 -19.14 19.32
N ILE A 220 2.39 -18.40 18.26
CA ILE A 220 2.67 -18.79 16.87
C ILE A 220 3.56 -17.70 16.26
N ILE A 221 4.68 -18.09 15.66
CA ILE A 221 5.66 -17.16 15.07
C ILE A 221 6.01 -17.54 13.61
N PRO A 222 5.85 -16.60 12.65
CA PRO A 222 4.92 -15.47 12.71
C PRO A 222 3.49 -15.92 13.06
N GLY A 223 2.69 -14.96 13.49
CA GLY A 223 1.26 -15.16 13.70
C GLY A 223 0.57 -15.74 12.48
N GLU A 224 -0.42 -16.60 12.73
CA GLU A 224 -1.22 -17.25 11.69
C GLU A 224 -2.67 -16.77 11.82
N ASP A 225 -3.06 -15.82 10.96
CA ASP A 225 -4.31 -15.05 11.06
C ASP A 225 -5.56 -15.91 11.20
N LEU A 226 -5.61 -17.02 10.46
CA LEU A 226 -6.78 -17.90 10.44
C LEU A 226 -6.88 -18.79 11.67
N PHE A 227 -5.80 -18.96 12.45
CA PHE A 227 -5.70 -20.01 13.46
C PHE A 227 -6.75 -19.90 14.56
N TYR A 228 -6.89 -18.73 15.20
CA TYR A 228 -7.86 -18.55 16.29
C TYR A 228 -9.30 -18.57 15.78
N TYR A 229 -9.53 -18.11 14.56
CA TYR A 229 -10.84 -18.18 13.91
C TYR A 229 -11.24 -19.64 13.60
N THR A 230 -10.33 -20.47 13.08
CA THR A 230 -10.65 -21.85 12.72
C THR A 230 -10.75 -22.78 13.94
N THR A 231 -9.88 -22.60 14.94
CA THR A 231 -9.87 -23.42 16.16
C THR A 231 -10.93 -22.99 17.18
N GLY A 232 -11.38 -21.73 17.12
CA GLY A 232 -12.26 -21.12 18.13
C GLY A 232 -11.56 -20.89 19.49
N ARG A 233 -10.23 -21.02 19.54
CA ARG A 233 -9.42 -20.73 20.73
C ARG A 233 -9.38 -19.24 21.00
N ARG A 234 -9.14 -18.85 22.26
CA ARG A 234 -8.90 -17.46 22.62
C ARG A 234 -7.40 -17.19 22.66
N PRO A 235 -6.91 -16.13 21.99
CA PRO A 235 -5.50 -15.76 22.08
C PRO A 235 -5.16 -15.35 23.51
N LEU A 236 -4.19 -16.03 24.13
CA LEU A 236 -3.62 -15.63 25.41
C LEU A 236 -2.37 -14.77 25.23
N PHE A 237 -1.78 -14.79 24.03
CA PHE A 237 -0.66 -13.95 23.64
C PHE A 237 -1.11 -12.93 22.57
N PRO A 238 -0.57 -11.69 22.55
CA PRO A 238 -0.80 -10.78 21.42
C PRO A 238 -0.35 -11.45 20.11
N VAL A 239 -1.14 -11.37 19.04
CA VAL A 239 -0.71 -11.91 17.75
C VAL A 239 0.52 -11.13 17.30
N LEU A 240 1.63 -11.84 17.08
CA LEU A 240 2.87 -11.25 16.56
C LEU A 240 2.84 -11.34 15.05
N SER A 241 2.60 -10.24 14.36
CA SER A 241 2.91 -10.14 12.94
C SER A 241 4.38 -9.74 12.82
N PHE A 242 5.18 -10.51 12.08
CA PHE A 242 6.55 -10.11 11.77
C PHE A 242 6.52 -9.04 10.69
N ASP A 243 6.43 -7.80 11.16
CA ASP A 243 6.57 -6.58 10.40
C ASP A 243 7.17 -5.56 11.39
N HIS A 244 8.24 -4.88 10.99
CA HIS A 244 8.99 -3.91 11.82
C HIS A 244 8.12 -2.77 12.37
N THR A 245 6.90 -2.61 11.88
CA THR A 245 5.97 -1.55 12.26
C THR A 245 4.95 -1.98 13.33
N VAL A 246 4.79 -3.29 13.58
CA VAL A 246 3.72 -3.83 14.45
C VAL A 246 4.19 -4.69 15.61
N ASN A 247 5.46 -5.14 15.64
CA ASN A 247 6.02 -5.84 16.80
C ASN A 247 6.89 -4.89 17.66
N PRO A 248 6.36 -4.36 18.79
CA PRO A 248 7.11 -3.44 19.64
C PRO A 248 8.07 -4.12 20.62
N TYR A 249 8.15 -5.46 20.62
CA TYR A 249 8.86 -6.23 21.65
C TYR A 249 10.13 -6.88 21.09
N SER A 250 11.22 -6.78 21.84
CA SER A 250 12.43 -7.58 21.62
C SER A 250 12.20 -9.08 21.89
N PRO A 251 13.04 -9.97 21.36
CA PRO A 251 12.95 -11.41 21.64
C PRO A 251 12.90 -11.77 23.13
N GLN A 252 13.68 -11.08 23.95
CA GLN A 252 13.72 -11.32 25.40
C GLN A 252 12.45 -10.83 26.10
N GLU A 253 11.85 -9.73 25.63
CA GLU A 253 10.56 -9.27 26.13
C GLU A 253 9.43 -10.24 25.74
N ILE A 254 9.48 -10.82 24.54
CA ILE A 254 8.52 -11.84 24.10
C ILE A 254 8.65 -13.09 24.97
N LEU A 255 9.86 -13.59 25.23
CA LEU A 255 10.10 -14.70 26.15
C LEU A 255 9.53 -14.39 27.55
N LYS A 256 9.80 -13.19 28.09
CA LYS A 256 9.25 -12.77 29.38
C LYS A 256 7.71 -12.74 29.36
N LEU A 257 7.10 -12.18 28.33
CA LEU A 257 5.65 -12.18 28.18
C LEU A 257 5.09 -13.60 28.07
N ALA A 258 5.78 -14.50 27.39
CA ALA A 258 5.37 -15.89 27.27
C ALA A 258 5.36 -16.58 28.65
N ARG A 259 6.37 -16.28 29.48
CA ARG A 259 6.44 -16.71 30.88
C ARG A 259 5.28 -16.15 31.70
N ASP A 260 5.09 -14.83 31.66
CA ASP A 260 4.09 -14.10 32.46
C ASP A 260 2.65 -14.52 32.12
N ARG A 261 2.40 -14.84 30.85
CA ARG A 261 1.08 -15.28 30.36
C ARG A 261 0.89 -16.80 30.39
N ASN A 262 1.84 -17.53 30.98
CA ASN A 262 1.81 -18.99 31.07
C ASN A 262 1.56 -19.66 29.72
N ILE A 263 2.24 -19.19 28.67
CA ILE A 263 2.25 -19.85 27.37
C ILE A 263 2.95 -21.21 27.54
N ARG A 264 2.31 -22.27 27.04
CA ARG A 264 2.77 -23.67 27.21
C ARG A 264 3.22 -24.28 25.89
N TRP A 265 2.81 -23.70 24.77
CA TRP A 265 3.09 -24.19 23.43
C TRP A 265 3.58 -23.06 22.55
N LEU A 266 4.57 -23.38 21.74
CA LEU A 266 5.13 -22.52 20.71
C LEU A 266 5.02 -23.25 19.37
N ILE A 267 4.58 -22.55 18.35
CA ILE A 267 4.49 -23.06 16.98
C ILE A 267 5.29 -22.11 16.09
N VAL A 268 6.25 -22.64 15.36
CA VAL A 268 7.14 -21.88 14.48
C VAL A 268 6.82 -22.27 13.05
N LYS A 269 6.49 -21.29 12.20
CA LYS A 269 6.23 -21.51 10.78
C LYS A 269 7.55 -21.43 10.01
N GLN A 270 7.82 -22.44 9.19
CA GLN A 270 9.12 -22.61 8.52
C GLN A 270 9.18 -21.87 7.19
N ASP A 271 8.21 -22.08 6.32
CA ASP A 271 8.08 -21.41 5.04
C ASP A 271 7.12 -20.22 5.17
N LEU A 272 7.68 -19.03 5.00
CA LEU A 272 6.94 -17.77 5.00
C LEU A 272 6.38 -17.49 3.60
N GLN A 273 5.29 -16.71 3.56
CA GLN A 273 4.72 -16.24 2.29
C GLN A 273 5.48 -15.04 1.72
N ASP A 274 6.18 -14.32 2.60
CA ASP A 274 7.05 -13.20 2.26
C ASP A 274 8.49 -13.72 2.28
N GLU A 275 9.22 -13.52 1.18
CA GLU A 275 10.60 -14.00 0.98
C GLU A 275 11.64 -12.98 1.47
N ASP A 276 11.24 -12.05 2.35
CA ASP A 276 12.14 -11.06 2.93
C ASP A 276 13.12 -11.73 3.92
N GLU A 277 14.41 -11.76 3.53
CA GLU A 277 15.50 -12.30 4.35
C GLU A 277 15.61 -11.65 5.75
N GLU A 278 15.17 -10.40 5.92
CA GLU A 278 15.19 -9.75 7.24
C GLU A 278 14.14 -10.37 8.16
N LEU A 279 12.95 -10.71 7.64
CA LEU A 279 11.90 -11.37 8.41
C LEU A 279 12.31 -12.77 8.85
N GLU A 280 13.01 -13.51 8.00
CA GLU A 280 13.56 -14.82 8.37
C GLU A 280 14.57 -14.70 9.52
N LYS A 281 15.49 -13.72 9.45
CA LYS A 281 16.48 -13.47 10.51
C LYS A 281 15.80 -13.08 11.84
N GLU A 282 14.75 -12.26 11.79
CA GLU A 282 13.99 -11.89 12.99
C GLU A 282 13.26 -13.09 13.60
N ARG A 283 12.63 -13.93 12.77
CA ARG A 283 12.01 -15.19 13.20
C ARG A 283 13.04 -16.09 13.87
N ASP A 284 14.21 -16.27 13.26
CA ASP A 284 15.24 -17.18 13.76
C ASP A 284 15.80 -16.68 15.08
N ALA A 285 16.10 -15.39 15.19
CA ALA A 285 16.56 -14.77 16.44
C ALA A 285 15.51 -14.87 17.56
N LEU A 286 14.22 -14.75 17.23
CA LEU A 286 13.15 -14.94 18.21
C LEU A 286 13.03 -16.41 18.63
N THR A 287 13.13 -17.34 17.68
CA THR A 287 13.04 -18.77 17.94
C THR A 287 14.17 -19.22 18.86
N GLU A 288 15.42 -18.81 18.56
CA GLU A 288 16.60 -19.09 19.40
C GLU A 288 16.41 -18.59 20.83
N ALA A 289 15.85 -17.39 21.02
CA ALA A 289 15.56 -16.86 22.36
C ALA A 289 14.49 -17.68 23.09
N LEU A 290 13.48 -18.18 22.38
CA LEU A 290 12.39 -18.96 22.99
C LEU A 290 12.81 -20.41 23.30
N GLU A 291 13.79 -20.97 22.60
CA GLU A 291 14.33 -22.30 22.88
C GLU A 291 14.96 -22.42 24.29
N GLU A 292 15.20 -21.29 24.99
CA GLU A 292 15.56 -21.30 26.42
C GLU A 292 14.49 -22.00 27.29
N ASP A 293 13.20 -21.78 26.98
CA ASP A 293 12.07 -22.31 27.75
C ASP A 293 11.30 -23.40 27.01
N PHE A 294 11.51 -23.57 25.71
CA PHE A 294 10.68 -24.43 24.85
C PHE A 294 11.53 -25.49 24.15
N GLU A 295 11.07 -26.75 24.21
CA GLU A 295 11.73 -27.89 23.54
C GLU A 295 10.85 -28.37 22.39
N GLN A 296 11.46 -28.62 21.23
CA GLN A 296 10.74 -29.13 20.07
C GLN A 296 10.22 -30.55 20.36
N VAL A 297 8.93 -30.78 20.11
CA VAL A 297 8.27 -32.08 20.34
C VAL A 297 7.72 -32.71 19.07
N GLU A 298 7.52 -31.93 18.01
CA GLU A 298 7.02 -32.42 16.73
C GLU A 298 7.47 -31.50 15.58
N SER A 299 7.57 -32.08 14.38
CA SER A 299 7.76 -31.33 13.13
C SER A 299 6.65 -31.70 12.14
N LEU A 300 5.80 -30.73 11.81
CA LEU A 300 4.77 -30.81 10.78
C LEU A 300 5.35 -30.30 9.45
N LYS A 301 4.59 -30.43 8.35
CA LYS A 301 5.12 -30.09 7.02
C LYS A 301 5.64 -28.67 6.86
N ASN A 302 5.05 -27.70 7.55
CA ASN A 302 5.46 -26.29 7.52
C ASN A 302 5.52 -25.66 8.93
N TYR A 303 5.45 -26.48 9.97
CA TYR A 303 5.37 -25.96 11.33
C TYR A 303 6.14 -26.85 12.29
N ASP A 304 7.05 -26.26 13.04
CA ASP A 304 7.65 -26.94 14.18
C ASP A 304 6.87 -26.60 15.45
N VAL A 305 6.61 -27.63 16.24
CA VAL A 305 5.83 -27.51 17.48
C VAL A 305 6.74 -27.76 18.65
N TYR A 306 6.75 -26.80 19.56
CA TYR A 306 7.53 -26.80 20.78
C TYR A 306 6.61 -26.78 22.00
N ARG A 307 7.06 -27.42 23.06
CA ARG A 307 6.39 -27.43 24.36
C ARG A 307 7.30 -26.82 25.40
N ARG A 308 6.73 -25.98 26.26
CA ARG A 308 7.48 -25.37 27.35
C ARG A 308 8.02 -26.46 28.28
N THR A 309 9.32 -26.44 28.53
CA THR A 309 9.97 -27.31 29.51
C THR A 309 9.46 -26.93 30.89
N GLU A 310 9.05 -27.93 31.69
CA GLU A 310 8.80 -27.68 33.09
C GLU A 310 10.16 -27.51 33.76
N THR A 311 10.62 -26.27 33.88
CA THR A 311 11.82 -25.96 34.64
C THR A 311 11.62 -26.55 36.04
N LYS A 312 12.43 -27.56 36.40
CA LYS A 312 12.54 -28.01 37.79
C LYS A 312 12.92 -26.77 38.60
N ARG A 313 11.96 -26.27 39.38
CA ARG A 313 12.20 -25.22 40.39
C ARG A 313 13.33 -25.64 41.33
#